data_AF-A0A803PXU6-F1
#
_entry.id   AF-A0A803PXU6-F1
#
_cell.length_a   1.000
_cell.length_b   1.000
_cell.length_c   1.000
_cell.angle_alpha   90.00
_cell.angle_beta   90.00
_cell.angle_gamma   90.00
#
_symmetry.space_group_name_H-M   'P 1'
#
loop_
_entity.id
_entity.type
_entity.pdbx_description
1 polymer ?
#
loop_
_entity_poly.entity_id
_entity_poly.type
_entity_poly.pdbx_seq_one_letter_code
_entity_poly.pdbx_strand_id
1 'polypeptide(L)' 'MATATIGAAGASSAIMYLAHNGSVDANWLAICQQFTDFCQQITGGVVASFVAAVILIALVAISAVALKKTIH' A
#
# COMPACT_ATOMS: atom_id res chain seq x y z
N MET A 1 10.31 -2.94 -8.72
CA MET A 1 9.81 -1.75 -7.97
C MET A 1 8.34 -1.89 -7.60
N ALA A 2 7.41 -2.04 -8.55
CA ALA A 2 5.97 -2.21 -8.25
C ALA A 2 5.65 -3.43 -7.35
N THR A 3 6.37 -4.54 -7.50
CA THR A 3 6.18 -5.72 -6.63
C THR A 3 6.58 -5.47 -5.17
N ALA A 4 7.63 -4.68 -4.94
CA ALA A 4 8.10 -4.34 -3.60
C ALA A 4 7.14 -3.38 -2.89
N THR A 5 6.56 -2.41 -3.60
CA THR A 5 5.58 -1.48 -3.04
C THR A 5 4.28 -2.18 -2.64
N ILE A 6 3.81 -3.14 -3.46
CA ILE A 6 2.62 -3.95 -3.14
C ILE A 6 2.89 -4.87 -1.94
N GLY A 7 4.07 -5.49 -1.86
CA GLY A 7 4.46 -6.32 -0.72
C GLY A 7 4.51 -5.55 0.60
N ALA A 8 5.12 -4.35 0.60
CA ALA A 8 5.15 -3.49 1.77
C ALA A 8 3.74 -3.02 2.19
N ALA A 9 2.87 -2.73 1.22
CA ALA A 9 1.49 -2.34 1.47
C ALA A 9 0.65 -3.51 2.07
N GLY A 10 0.93 -4.75 1.67
CA GLY A 10 0.30 -5.95 2.24
C GLY A 10 0.77 -6.27 3.66
N ALA A 11 2.05 -6.07 3.97
CA ALA A 11 2.54 -6.22 5.34
C ALA A 11 1.91 -5.18 6.28
N SER A 12 1.83 -3.93 5.82
CA SER A 12 1.23 -2.84 6.61
C SER A 12 -0.28 -2.99 6.82
N SER A 13 -1.02 -3.64 5.92
CA SER A 13 -2.45 -3.92 6.15
C SER A 13 -2.69 -4.96 7.25
N ALA A 14 -1.82 -5.97 7.37
CA ALA A 14 -1.88 -6.91 8.50
C ALA A 14 -1.60 -6.20 9.84
N ILE A 15 -0.63 -5.29 9.86
CA ILE A 15 -0.34 -4.47 11.05
C ILE A 15 -1.48 -3.49 11.35
N MET A 16 -2.13 -2.92 10.32
CA MET A 16 -3.32 -2.08 10.48
C MET A 16 -4.49 -2.85 11.09
N TYR A 17 -4.73 -4.09 10.65
CA TYR A 17 -5.75 -4.95 11.24
C TYR A 17 -5.50 -5.18 12.73
N LEU A 18 -4.26 -5.49 13.10
CA LEU A 18 -3.83 -5.61 14.50
C LEU A 18 -3.95 -4.28 15.26
N ALA A 19 -3.65 -3.15 14.63
CA ALA A 19 -3.77 -1.84 15.27
C ALA A 19 -5.23 -1.40 15.52
N HIS A 20 -6.18 -1.90 14.73
CA HIS A 20 -7.59 -1.58 14.86
C HIS A 20 -8.34 -2.54 15.79
N ASN A 21 -8.08 -3.84 15.66
CA ASN A 21 -8.77 -4.89 16.42
C ASN A 21 -8.01 -5.27 17.71
N GLY A 22 -6.69 -5.10 17.73
CA GLY A 22 -5.84 -5.67 18.76
C GLY A 22 -5.81 -7.20 18.72
N SER A 23 -4.90 -7.78 19.51
CA SER A 23 -4.88 -9.21 19.81
C SER A 23 -4.37 -9.44 21.23
N VAL A 24 -5.21 -10.05 22.06
CA VAL A 24 -4.87 -10.38 23.45
C VAL A 24 -3.81 -11.48 23.53
N ASP A 25 -3.83 -12.43 22.60
CA ASP A 25 -2.87 -13.54 22.54
C ASP A 25 -1.45 -13.07 22.19
N ALA A 26 -1.35 -12.00 21.41
CA ALA A 26 -0.07 -11.38 21.04
C ALA A 26 0.31 -10.19 21.92
N ASN A 27 -0.47 -9.88 22.97
CA ASN A 27 -0.33 -8.66 23.80
C ASN A 27 -0.29 -7.36 22.97
N TRP A 28 -0.97 -7.33 21.81
CA TRP A 28 -0.97 -6.19 20.92
C TRP A 28 -2.24 -5.36 21.13
N LEU A 29 -2.08 -4.13 21.65
CA LEU A 29 -3.20 -3.23 21.90
C LEU A 29 -3.68 -2.53 20.61
N ALA A 30 -4.94 -2.10 20.59
CA ALA A 30 -5.50 -1.32 19.48
C ALA A 30 -4.96 0.13 19.48
N ILE A 31 -3.75 0.34 18.96
CA ILE A 31 -3.09 1.66 18.89
C ILE A 31 -3.95 2.70 18.15
N CYS A 32 -4.72 2.29 17.14
CA CYS A 32 -5.53 3.23 16.35
C CYS A 32 -6.64 3.91 17.16
N GLN A 33 -7.11 3.31 18.27
CA GLN A 33 -8.09 3.93 19.15
C GLN A 33 -7.50 5.04 20.03
N GLN A 34 -6.19 4.98 20.32
CA GLN A 34 -5.51 5.97 21.15
C GLN A 34 -4.85 7.08 20.34
N PHE A 35 -4.44 6.80 19.09
CA PHE A 35 -3.78 7.74 18.19
C PHE A 35 -4.46 7.77 16.83
N THR A 36 -5.60 8.47 16.77
CA THR A 36 -6.41 8.55 15.54
C THR A 36 -5.66 9.19 14.37
N ASP A 37 -4.80 10.19 14.63
CA ASP A 37 -3.99 10.86 13.60
C ASP A 37 -2.95 9.95 12.96
N PHE A 38 -2.31 9.08 13.76
CA PHE A 38 -1.35 8.10 13.24
C PHE A 38 -2.04 7.10 12.31
N CYS A 39 -3.22 6.62 12.72
CA CYS A 39 -3.99 5.68 11.91
C CYS A 39 -4.39 6.28 10.55
N GLN A 40 -4.77 7.56 10.54
CA GLN A 40 -5.14 8.28 9.33
C GLN A 40 -3.95 8.52 8.39
N GLN A 41 -2.77 8.87 8.92
CA GLN A 41 -1.54 9.02 8.14
C GLN A 41 -1.10 7.69 7.51
N ILE A 42 -1.06 6.61 8.29
CA ILE A 42 -0.64 5.29 7.80
C ILE A 42 -1.63 4.77 6.75
N THR A 43 -2.94 4.89 6.98
CA THR A 43 -3.94 4.44 5.99
C THR A 43 -3.81 5.25 4.70
N GLY A 44 -3.62 6.58 4.80
CA GLY A 44 -3.38 7.44 3.64
C GLY A 44 -2.13 7.04 2.86
N GLY A 45 -1.03 6.71 3.55
CA GLY A 45 0.22 6.24 2.94
C GLY A 45 0.07 4.90 2.21
N VAL A 46 -0.66 3.94 2.80
CA VAL A 46 -0.93 2.64 2.17
C VAL A 46 -1.76 2.82 0.90
N VAL A 47 -2.84 3.61 0.97
CA VAL A 47 -3.70 3.89 -0.19
C VAL A 47 -2.90 4.59 -1.30
N ALA A 48 -2.13 5.61 -0.95
CA ALA A 48 -1.27 6.31 -1.91
C ALA A 48 -0.27 5.37 -2.59
N SER A 49 0.28 4.40 -1.87
CA SER A 49 1.23 3.41 -2.41
C SER A 49 0.57 2.48 -3.43
N PHE A 50 -0.67 2.03 -3.18
CA PHE A 50 -1.43 1.24 -4.14
C PHE A 50 -1.78 2.04 -5.40
N VAL A 51 -2.22 3.30 -5.23
CA VAL A 51 -2.52 4.19 -6.37
C VAL A 51 -1.28 4.43 -7.21
N ALA A 52 -0.13 4.73 -6.58
CA ALA A 52 1.13 4.92 -7.27
C ALA A 52 1.57 3.66 -8.05
N ALA A 53 1.36 2.47 -7.48
CA ALA A 53 1.66 1.21 -8.16
C ALA A 53 0.80 1.03 -9.43
N VAL A 54 -0.50 1.31 -9.37
CA VAL A 54 -1.40 1.24 -10.53
C VAL A 54 -0.97 2.22 -11.63
N ILE A 55 -0.65 3.46 -11.26
CA ILE A 55 -0.17 4.48 -12.20
C ILE A 55 1.12 4.03 -12.87
N LEU A 56 2.07 3.49 -12.11
CA LEU A 56 3.32 2.95 -12.69
C LEU A 56 3.07 1.81 -13.67
N ILE A 57 2.16 0.88 -13.35
CA ILE A 57 1.81 -0.23 -14.26
C ILE A 57 1.20 0.31 -15.56
N ALA A 58 0.30 1.29 -15.48
CA ALA A 58 -0.29 1.94 -16.64
C ALA A 58 0.78 2.65 -17.50
N LEU A 59 1.68 3.41 -16.88
CA LEU A 59 2.78 4.08 -17.57
C LEU A 59 3.71 3.09 -18.28
N VAL A 60 4.02 1.96 -17.65
CA VAL A 60 4.83 0.88 -18.27
C VAL A 60 4.11 0.29 -19.49
N ALA A 61 2.82 0.02 -19.38
CA ALA A 61 2.03 -0.51 -20.50
C ALA A 61 1.96 0.47 -21.67
N ILE A 62 1.69 1.76 -21.40
CA ILE A 62 1.66 2.81 -22.43
C ILE A 62 3.01 2.94 -23.11
N SER A 63 4.10 2.94 -22.33
CA SER A 63 5.47 2.99 -22.85
C SER A 63 5.77 1.80 -23.77
N ALA A 64 5.37 0.59 -23.38
CA ALA A 64 5.56 -0.61 -24.20
C ALA A 64 4.78 -0.55 -25.52
N VAL A 65 3.53 -0.07 -25.49
CA VAL A 65 2.70 0.11 -26.70
C VAL A 65 3.28 1.20 -27.60
N ALA A 66 3.72 2.33 -27.02
CA ALA A 66 4.35 3.42 -27.76
C ALA A 66 5.65 2.95 -28.44
N LEU A 67 6.49 2.19 -27.72
CA LEU A 67 7.72 1.62 -28.28
C LEU A 67 7.42 0.65 -29.44
N LYS A 68 6.42 -0.22 -29.27
CA LYS A 68 5.98 -1.15 -30.33
C LYS A 68 5.48 -0.41 -31.58
N LYS A 69 4.84 0.75 -31.42
CA LYS A 69 4.35 1.58 -32.52
C LYS A 69 5.47 2.34 -33.25
N THR A 70 6.57 2.67 -32.58
CA THR A 70 7.72 3.34 -33.20
C THR A 70 8.65 2.36 -33.92
N ILE A 71 8.69 1.09 -33.48
CA ILE A 71 9.51 0.03 -34.11
C ILE A 71 8.89 -0.53 -35.40
N HIS A 72 7.59 -0.33 -35.61
CA HIS A 72 6.86 -0.75 -36.80
C HIS A 72 6.66 0.44 -37.73
#